data_AF-A0A0X3V8L8-F1
#
_entry.id   AF-A0A0X3V8L8-F1
#
_cell.length_a   1.000
_cell.length_b   1.000
_cell.length_c   1.000
_cell.angle_alpha   90.00
_cell.angle_beta   90.00
_cell.angle_gamma   90.00
#
_symmetry.space_group_name_H-M   'P 1'
#
loop_
_entity.id
_entity.type
_entity.pdbx_description
1 polymer ?
#
loop_
_entity_poly.entity_id
_entity_poly.type
_entity_poly.pdbx_seq_one_letter_code
_entity_poly.pdbx_strand_id
1 'polypeptide(L)'
;MTTPVSHAAPLRADCIADSAGGLTFDVTSAGVTEAAHLVLRHREGHEEVTLPLTPATTGRLRAALPSSVALPEGHWDAYARVTEGEPHRLAPGAMKVHSLASRVPYETRQGNLSVECRVPATPLALQRCLS
;
A
#
# COMPACT_ATOMS: atom_id res chain seq x y z
N MET A 1 6.33 -0.38 39.64
CA MET A 1 5.12 -0.04 38.85
C MET A 1 5.47 -0.34 37.40
N THR A 2 5.08 -1.52 36.90
CA THR A 2 5.27 -1.87 35.49
C THR A 2 4.11 -1.26 34.73
N THR A 3 4.36 -0.25 33.91
CA THR A 3 3.37 0.29 32.98
C THR A 3 2.93 -0.83 32.04
N PRO A 4 1.63 -1.06 31.83
CA PRO A 4 1.21 -1.96 30.77
C PRO A 4 1.72 -1.36 29.45
N VAL A 5 2.46 -2.18 28.71
CA VAL A 5 2.80 -1.86 27.32
C VAL A 5 1.45 -1.82 26.60
N SER A 6 0.95 -0.62 26.36
CA SER A 6 -0.20 -0.44 25.47
C SER A 6 0.22 -1.05 24.15
N HIS A 7 -0.26 -2.26 23.85
CA HIS A 7 -0.25 -2.78 22.50
C HIS A 7 -1.17 -1.84 21.72
N ALA A 8 -0.61 -0.73 21.25
CA ALA A 8 -1.26 0.11 20.29
C ALA A 8 -1.70 -0.82 19.17
N ALA A 9 -3.01 -0.88 18.93
CA ALA A 9 -3.54 -1.71 17.86
C ALA A 9 -2.76 -1.37 16.57
N PRO A 10 -2.36 -2.37 15.78
CA PRO A 10 -1.55 -2.13 14.60
C PRO A 10 -2.26 -1.14 13.68
N LEU A 11 -1.51 -0.17 13.11
CA LEU A 11 -2.06 0.73 12.11
C LEU A 11 -2.56 -0.11 10.92
N ARG A 12 -3.82 0.09 10.55
CA ARG A 12 -4.48 -0.65 9.48
C ARG A 12 -4.70 0.24 8.27
N ALA A 13 -4.55 -0.34 7.09
CA ALA A 13 -4.89 0.33 5.84
C ALA A 13 -5.95 -0.46 5.06
N ASP A 14 -7.05 0.22 4.72
CA ASP A 14 -8.00 -0.26 3.74
C ASP A 14 -7.42 0.03 2.34
N CYS A 15 -7.48 -0.93 1.43
CA CYS A 15 -6.87 -0.83 0.10
C CYS A 15 -7.90 -0.92 -1.00
N ILE A 16 -7.76 -0.07 -2.02
CA ILE A 16 -8.58 -0.10 -3.23
C ILE A 16 -7.66 -0.16 -4.44
N ALA A 17 -7.68 -1.27 -5.16
CA ALA A 17 -6.91 -1.48 -6.38
C ALA A 17 -7.86 -1.45 -7.59
N ASP A 18 -7.60 -0.53 -8.52
CA ASP A 18 -8.40 -0.37 -9.72
C ASP A 18 -7.82 -1.10 -10.94
N SER A 19 -8.58 -1.14 -12.04
CA SER A 19 -8.17 -1.78 -13.29
C SER A 19 -7.08 -1.03 -14.06
N ALA A 20 -6.87 0.26 -13.77
CA ALA A 20 -5.86 1.08 -14.43
C ALA A 20 -4.47 0.93 -13.79
N GLY A 21 -4.37 0.19 -12.67
CA GLY A 21 -3.15 0.03 -11.89
C GLY A 21 -2.95 1.11 -10.83
N GLY A 22 -3.99 1.91 -10.56
CA GLY A 22 -4.04 2.79 -9.41
C GLY A 22 -4.30 2.01 -8.12
N LEU A 23 -3.69 2.47 -7.03
CA LEU A 23 -3.87 1.89 -5.70
C LEU A 23 -4.08 3.01 -4.68
N THR A 24 -5.16 2.93 -3.93
CA THR A 24 -5.44 3.86 -2.83
C THR A 24 -5.34 3.14 -1.50
N PHE A 25 -4.71 3.80 -0.52
CA PHE A 25 -4.56 3.31 0.84
C PHE A 25 -5.24 4.30 1.80
N ASP A 26 -6.22 3.81 2.55
CA ASP A 26 -6.88 4.54 3.64
C ASP A 26 -6.38 4.01 4.98
N VAL A 27 -5.42 4.72 5.58
CA VAL A 27 -4.82 4.37 6.86
C VAL A 27 -5.68 4.90 7.98
N THR A 28 -6.19 3.99 8.82
CA THR A 28 -6.88 4.35 10.06
C THR A 28 -5.83 4.69 11.11
N SER A 29 -5.85 5.93 11.59
CA SER A 29 -4.92 6.39 12.60
C SER A 29 -5.65 7.10 13.73
N ALA A 30 -5.57 6.54 14.93
CA ALA A 30 -6.16 7.13 16.12
C ALA A 30 -5.30 8.34 16.57
N GLY A 31 -5.60 9.51 16.02
CA GLY A 31 -5.07 10.79 16.52
C GLY A 31 -3.79 11.30 15.84
N VAL A 32 -3.41 10.78 14.67
CA VAL A 32 -2.27 11.32 13.90
C VAL A 32 -2.75 12.37 12.92
N THR A 33 -2.26 13.60 13.11
CA THR A 33 -2.55 14.77 12.27
C THR A 33 -1.31 15.33 11.57
N GLU A 34 -0.13 14.79 11.87
CA GLU A 34 1.17 15.27 11.38
C GLU A 34 1.51 14.74 9.98
N ALA A 35 2.53 15.33 9.34
CA ALA A 35 3.04 14.97 8.02
C ALA A 35 3.48 13.49 7.97
N ALA A 36 2.56 12.63 7.53
CA ALA A 36 2.78 11.21 7.42
C ALA A 36 3.07 10.80 5.98
N HIS A 37 3.80 9.71 5.81
CA HIS A 37 4.11 9.12 4.52
C HIS A 37 3.79 7.62 4.52
N LEU A 38 3.23 7.15 3.42
CA LEU A 38 3.18 5.73 3.10
C LEU A 38 4.46 5.37 2.37
N VAL A 39 5.13 4.32 2.82
CA VAL A 39 6.37 3.83 2.22
C VAL A 39 6.13 2.40 1.73
N LEU A 40 6.37 2.17 0.44
CA LEU A 40 6.37 0.85 -0.18
C LEU A 40 7.81 0.44 -0.44
N ARG A 41 8.26 -0.68 0.12
CA ARG A 41 9.64 -1.17 -0.03
C ARG A 41 9.65 -2.48 -0.81
N HIS A 42 10.45 -2.56 -1.86
CA HIS A 42 10.59 -3.79 -2.62
C HIS A 42 11.28 -4.86 -1.77
N ARG A 43 10.74 -6.07 -1.72
CA ARG A 43 11.23 -7.13 -0.82
C ARG A 43 12.57 -7.72 -1.28
N GLU A 44 12.77 -7.81 -2.59
CA GLU A 44 13.94 -8.45 -3.19
C GLU A 44 14.95 -7.43 -3.74
N GLY A 45 14.74 -6.14 -3.50
CA GLY A 45 15.56 -5.06 -4.04
C GLY A 45 15.76 -3.91 -3.07
N HIS A 46 16.26 -2.79 -3.60
CA HIS A 46 16.53 -1.57 -2.83
C HIS A 46 15.55 -0.45 -3.16
N GLU A 47 14.59 -0.71 -4.04
CA GLU A 47 13.61 0.28 -4.48
C GLU A 47 12.60 0.59 -3.37
N GLU A 48 12.30 1.88 -3.25
CA GLU A 48 11.35 2.41 -2.29
C GLU A 48 10.50 3.49 -2.96
N VAL A 49 9.20 3.47 -2.71
CA VAL A 49 8.27 4.49 -3.16
C VAL A 49 7.63 5.13 -1.94
N THR A 50 7.79 6.44 -1.82
CA THR A 50 7.21 7.23 -0.72
C THR A 50 6.09 8.10 -1.25
N LEU A 51 4.91 8.04 -0.61
CA LEU A 51 3.72 8.78 -0.97
C LEU A 51 3.24 9.60 0.23
N PRO A 52 2.77 10.84 0.03
CA PRO A 52 2.21 11.62 1.12
C PRO A 52 0.90 10.97 1.62
N LEU A 53 0.76 10.88 2.93
CA LEU A 53 -0.51 10.56 3.58
C LEU A 53 -1.23 11.87 3.89
N THR A 54 -2.31 12.12 3.16
CA THR A 54 -3.12 13.33 3.27
C THR A 54 -4.38 13.07 4.10
N PRO A 55 -4.83 13.99 4.95
CA PRO A 55 -6.10 13.84 5.66
C PRO A 55 -7.26 13.66 4.68
N ALA A 56 -8.00 12.54 4.79
CA ALA A 56 -9.17 12.27 3.97
C ALA A 56 -10.47 12.54 4.75
N THR A 57 -10.54 12.05 5.98
CA THR A 57 -11.63 12.30 6.94
C THR A 57 -11.07 12.28 8.36
N THR A 58 -11.87 12.65 9.36
CA THR A 58 -11.47 12.55 10.77
C THR A 58 -10.96 11.14 11.10
N GLY A 59 -9.71 11.04 11.56
CA GLY A 59 -9.07 9.77 11.94
C GLY A 59 -8.61 8.89 10.77
N ARG A 60 -8.63 9.39 9.52
CA ARG A 60 -8.19 8.66 8.33
C ARG A 60 -7.26 9.49 7.46
N LEU A 61 -6.16 8.87 7.09
CA LEU A 61 -5.19 9.40 6.15
C LEU A 61 -5.25 8.60 4.86
N ARG A 62 -5.08 9.27 3.72
CA ARG A 62 -5.10 8.66 2.39
C ARG A 62 -3.81 8.92 1.65
N ALA A 63 -3.25 7.85 1.10
CA ALA A 63 -2.21 7.89 0.08
C ALA A 63 -2.76 7.31 -1.22
N ALA A 64 -2.52 8.01 -2.32
CA ALA A 64 -2.82 7.53 -3.66
C ALA A 64 -1.50 7.18 -4.35
N LEU A 65 -1.43 5.98 -4.91
CA LEU A 65 -0.39 5.54 -5.81
C LEU A 65 -0.98 5.54 -7.23
N PRO A 66 -0.73 6.59 -8.04
CA PRO A 66 -1.17 6.61 -9.43
C PRO A 66 -0.54 5.49 -10.25
N SER A 67 -1.20 5.11 -11.33
CA SER A 67 -0.65 4.13 -12.29
C SER A 67 0.62 4.62 -12.98
N SER A 68 0.83 5.93 -13.07
CA SER A 68 2.05 6.55 -13.64
C SER A 68 3.30 6.38 -12.79
N VAL A 69 3.16 6.12 -11.49
CA VAL A 69 4.31 5.82 -10.62
C VAL A 69 4.77 4.40 -10.92
N ALA A 70 6.03 4.24 -11.32
CA ALA A 70 6.59 2.92 -11.61
C ALA A 70 6.78 2.13 -10.30
N LEU A 71 6.16 0.95 -10.24
CA LEU A 71 6.51 -0.10 -9.29
C LEU A 71 6.99 -1.29 -10.12
N PRO A 72 8.29 -1.64 -10.08
CA PRO A 72 8.80 -2.90 -10.60
C PRO A 72 7.96 -4.10 -10.15
N GLU A 73 7.94 -5.14 -10.98
CA GLU A 73 7.31 -6.41 -10.65
C GLU A 73 7.92 -6.99 -9.37
N GLY A 74 7.07 -7.59 -8.54
CA GLY A 74 7.48 -8.26 -7.33
C GLY A 74 6.62 -7.90 -6.13
N HIS A 75 7.17 -8.18 -4.95
CA HIS A 75 6.46 -8.00 -3.68
C HIS A 75 6.95 -6.74 -2.98
N TRP A 76 5.99 -5.91 -2.59
CA TRP A 76 6.22 -4.63 -1.94
C TRP A 76 5.62 -4.64 -0.55
N ASP A 77 6.41 -4.29 0.44
CA ASP A 77 5.99 -4.22 1.82
C ASP A 77 5.51 -2.82 2.18
N ALA A 78 4.34 -2.72 2.84
CA ALA A 78 3.71 -1.43 3.15
C ALA A 78 4.00 -0.99 4.58
N TYR A 79 4.46 0.26 4.71
CA TYR A 79 4.80 0.89 5.97
C TYR A 79 4.19 2.29 6.07
N ALA A 80 3.85 2.71 7.28
CA ALA A 80 3.50 4.10 7.58
C ALA A 80 4.63 4.76 8.39
N ARG A 81 5.08 5.93 7.92
CA ARG A 81 5.98 6.83 8.65
C ARG A 81 5.16 8.05 9.09
N VAL A 82 4.80 8.09 10.36
CA VAL A 82 3.89 9.09 10.94
C VAL A 82 4.62 10.27 11.58
N THR A 83 5.90 10.09 11.93
CA THR A 83 6.82 11.10 12.46
C THR A 83 8.22 10.83 11.87
N GLU A 84 9.25 11.58 12.26
CA GLU A 84 10.65 11.31 11.88
C GLU A 84 11.22 9.97 12.42
N GLY A 85 10.38 9.12 13.02
CA GLY A 85 10.77 7.79 13.49
C GLY A 85 10.76 6.71 12.42
N GLU A 86 11.03 5.48 12.88
CA GLU A 86 11.04 4.29 12.03
C GLU A 86 9.67 4.03 11.37
N PRO A 87 9.64 3.62 10.09
CA PRO A 87 8.40 3.20 9.43
C PRO A 87 7.81 1.95 10.10
N HIS A 88 6.51 1.99 10.39
CA HIS A 88 5.78 0.89 11.03
C HIS A 88 5.08 0.04 9.98
N ARG A 89 5.13 -1.29 10.10
CA ARG A 89 4.37 -2.18 9.21
C ARG A 89 2.88 -1.92 9.35
N LEU A 90 2.20 -1.80 8.22
CA LEU A 90 0.76 -1.73 8.20
C LEU A 90 0.18 -3.14 8.29
N ALA A 91 -0.87 -3.30 9.09
CA ALA A 91 -1.75 -4.46 9.01
C ALA A 91 -2.81 -4.22 7.91
N PRO A 92 -3.29 -5.28 7.26
CA PRO A 92 -4.36 -5.15 6.28
C PRO A 92 -5.70 -4.79 6.96
N GLY A 93 -6.45 -3.92 6.29
CA GLY A 93 -7.86 -3.65 6.55
C GLY A 93 -8.74 -4.30 5.48
N ALA A 94 -9.80 -3.61 5.05
CA ALA A 94 -10.63 -4.04 3.93
C ALA A 94 -9.88 -3.91 2.60
N MET A 95 -9.95 -4.94 1.75
CA MET A 95 -9.35 -4.94 0.42
C MET A 95 -10.42 -5.01 -0.66
N LYS A 96 -10.46 -3.98 -1.51
CA LYS A 96 -11.33 -3.93 -2.69
C LYS A 96 -10.45 -3.99 -3.94
N VAL A 97 -10.33 -5.19 -4.51
CA VAL A 97 -9.41 -5.45 -5.61
C VAL A 97 -10.22 -5.73 -6.87
N HIS A 98 -10.01 -4.91 -7.90
CA HIS A 98 -10.57 -5.19 -9.21
C HIS A 98 -9.92 -6.45 -9.82
N SER A 99 -10.71 -7.26 -10.53
CA SER A 99 -10.22 -8.54 -11.11
C SER A 99 -9.04 -8.38 -12.07
N LEU A 100 -8.98 -7.24 -12.77
CA LEU A 100 -7.92 -6.87 -13.70
C LEU A 100 -6.79 -6.03 -13.07
N ALA A 101 -6.77 -5.85 -11.75
CA ALA A 101 -5.74 -5.03 -11.11
C ALA A 101 -4.34 -5.66 -11.30
N SER A 102 -3.40 -4.88 -11.82
CA SER A 102 -1.98 -5.29 -11.92
C SER A 102 -1.25 -5.19 -10.58
N ARG A 103 -1.76 -4.36 -9.65
CA ARG A 103 -1.24 -4.21 -8.29
C ARG A 103 -2.24 -4.76 -7.29
N VAL A 104 -1.88 -5.82 -6.58
CA VAL A 104 -2.79 -6.56 -5.71
C VAL A 104 -2.34 -6.45 -4.26
N PRO A 105 -3.08 -5.74 -3.38
CA PRO A 105 -2.82 -5.79 -1.95
C PRO A 105 -3.14 -7.19 -1.42
N TYR A 106 -2.31 -7.68 -0.49
CA TYR A 106 -2.50 -8.97 0.16
C TYR A 106 -1.96 -8.97 1.59
N GLU A 107 -2.45 -9.91 2.39
CA GLU A 107 -1.97 -10.17 3.74
C GLU A 107 -0.83 -11.20 3.71
N THR A 108 0.30 -10.86 4.34
CA THR A 108 1.38 -11.84 4.55
C THR A 108 1.04 -12.79 5.69
N ARG A 109 1.77 -13.91 5.79
CA ARG A 109 1.61 -14.85 6.91
C ARG A 109 1.84 -14.23 8.29
N GLN A 110 2.53 -13.10 8.37
CA GLN A 110 2.77 -12.36 9.61
C GLN A 110 1.67 -11.34 9.94
N GLY A 111 0.58 -11.28 9.15
CA GLY A 111 -0.49 -10.31 9.32
C GLY A 111 -0.14 -8.90 8.85
N ASN A 112 0.87 -8.77 7.97
CA ASN A 112 1.28 -7.49 7.42
C ASN A 112 0.68 -7.26 6.04
N LEU A 113 0.45 -6.00 5.70
CA LEU A 113 0.05 -5.58 4.37
C LEU A 113 1.27 -5.55 3.44
N SER A 114 1.08 -6.16 2.28
CA SER A 114 2.01 -6.10 1.14
C SER A 114 1.22 -5.91 -0.16
N VAL A 115 1.91 -5.54 -1.23
CA VAL A 115 1.37 -5.37 -2.58
C VAL A 115 2.19 -6.23 -3.53
N GLU A 116 1.51 -7.09 -4.28
CA GLU A 116 2.11 -7.78 -5.42
C GLU A 116 1.91 -6.90 -6.65
N CYS A 117 3.01 -6.43 -7.23
CA CYS A 117 2.99 -5.77 -8.53
C CYS A 117 3.28 -6.82 -9.60
N ARG A 118 2.35 -6.98 -10.53
CA ARG A 118 2.45 -7.89 -11.66
C ARG A 118 2.59 -7.08 -12.93
N VAL A 119 3.31 -7.61 -13.91
CA VAL A 119 3.23 -7.08 -15.27
C VAL A 119 1.75 -7.09 -15.69
N PRO A 120 1.21 -5.99 -16.26
CA PRO A 120 -0.12 -6.02 -16.82
C PRO A 120 -0.15 -7.14 -17.83
N ALA A 121 -1.07 -8.10 -17.68
CA ALA A 121 -1.28 -9.09 -18.71
C ALA A 121 -1.71 -8.32 -19.96
N THR A 122 -0.79 -8.12 -20.90
CA THR A 122 -1.12 -7.56 -22.20
C THR A 122 -2.16 -8.50 -22.78
N PRO A 123 -3.40 -8.05 -23.05
CA PRO A 123 -4.34 -8.93 -23.72
C PRO A 123 -3.68 -9.32 -25.05
N LEU A 124 -3.55 -10.63 -25.27
CA LEU A 124 -2.91 -11.28 -26.42
C LEU A 124 -3.66 -11.00 -27.75
N ALA A 125 -4.35 -9.87 -27.87
CA ALA A 125 -5.18 -9.47 -28.99
C ALA A 125 -4.47 -8.54 -29.99
N LEU A 126 -3.27 -8.03 -29.68
CA LEU A 126 -2.52 -7.13 -30.60
C LEU A 126 -1.42 -7.81 -31.42
N GLN A 127 -1.20 -9.13 -31.26
CA GLN A 127 -0.14 -9.83 -32.00
C GLN A 127 -0.60 -10.40 -33.36
N ARG A 128 -1.82 -10.12 -33.82
CA ARG A 128 -2.40 -10.67 -35.06
C ARG A 128 -2.65 -9.65 -36.19
N CYS A 129 -2.05 -8.46 -36.15
CA CYS A 129 -2.18 -7.45 -37.22
C CYS A 129 -0.87 -7.16 -37.97
N LEU A 130 0.05 -8.11 -38.04
CA LEU A 130 1.16 -8.08 -38.98
C LEU A 130 1.06 -9.36 -39.83
N SER A 131 0.34 -9.26 -40.94
CA SER A 131 0.33 -10.20 -42.06
C SER A 131 0.63 -9.43 -43.32
#